data_AF-A0A975S5X2-F1
#
_entry.id   AF-A0A975S5X2-F1
#
_cell.length_a   1.000
_cell.length_b   1.000
_cell.length_c   1.000
_cell.angle_alpha   90.00
_cell.angle_beta   90.00
_cell.angle_gamma   90.00
#
_symmetry.space_group_name_H-M   'P 1'
#
loop_
_entity.id
_entity.type
_entity.pdbx_description
1 polymer ?
#
loop_
_entity_poly.entity_id
_entity_poly.type
_entity_poly.pdbx_seq_one_letter_code
_entity_poly.pdbx_strand_id
1 'polypeptide(L)'
;MLVAFSVAPSGVGPDTPAGPAAADASVHDAVAAAVRIVRESGLPNRTDSMFTTLEGEWDEVMEVIRRATEAVGRYGSRVSLVLKADIRPGHTGEIEGKVQRLEAALERTREADSGSGSTRS
;
A
#
# COMPACT_ATOMS: atom_id res chain seq x y z
N MET A 1 -6.95 0.11 -12.14
CA MET A 1 -7.07 -0.89 -11.04
C MET A 1 -6.43 -0.35 -9.78
N LEU A 2 -6.75 -0.91 -8.60
CA LEU A 2 -6.05 -0.61 -7.35
C LEU A 2 -5.26 -1.81 -6.86
N VAL A 3 -4.03 -1.62 -6.41
CA VAL A 3 -3.27 -2.66 -5.71
C VAL A 3 -2.68 -2.07 -4.45
N ALA A 4 -3.01 -2.65 -3.31
CA ALA A 4 -2.27 -2.44 -2.07
C ALA A 4 -1.25 -3.57 -1.94
N PHE A 5 0.02 -3.21 -1.76
CA PHE A 5 1.10 -4.18 -1.58
C PHE A 5 2.01 -3.83 -0.39
N SER A 6 2.55 -4.87 0.23
CA SER A 6 3.60 -4.75 1.24
C SER A 6 4.73 -5.72 0.88
N VAL A 7 5.97 -5.29 1.14
CA VAL A 7 7.16 -6.01 0.74
C VAL A 7 8.20 -5.92 1.85
N ALA A 8 8.83 -7.05 2.20
CA ALA A 8 9.83 -7.11 3.25
C ALA A 8 10.95 -8.10 2.91
N PRO A 9 12.22 -7.75 3.15
CA PRO A 9 13.32 -8.70 3.01
C PRO A 9 13.35 -9.66 4.20
N SER A 10 13.96 -10.82 4.00
CA SER A 10 14.35 -11.73 5.08
C SER A 10 15.69 -12.39 4.75
N GLY A 11 16.46 -12.72 5.80
CA GLY A 11 17.85 -13.17 5.65
C GLY A 11 18.81 -12.01 5.40
N VAL A 12 19.97 -12.31 4.81
CA VAL A 12 21.06 -11.35 4.54
C VAL A 12 21.26 -11.25 3.03
N GLY A 13 21.34 -10.02 2.53
CA GLY A 13 21.64 -9.67 1.14
C GLY A 13 22.88 -8.79 1.01
N PRO A 14 23.30 -8.47 -0.22
CA PRO A 14 24.49 -7.66 -0.49
C PRO A 14 24.45 -6.26 0.13
N ASP A 15 23.25 -5.70 0.29
CA ASP A 15 23.06 -4.35 0.83
C ASP A 15 22.62 -4.36 2.31
N THR A 16 22.60 -5.53 2.97
CA THR A 16 22.31 -5.63 4.41
C THR A 16 23.46 -5.02 5.21
N PRO A 17 23.21 -4.06 6.13
CA PRO A 17 24.26 -3.49 6.98
C PRO A 17 24.96 -4.56 7.83
N ALA A 18 26.18 -4.28 8.31
CA ALA A 18 26.89 -5.18 9.23
C ALA A 18 26.59 -4.83 10.70
N GLY A 19 26.50 -5.85 11.56
CA GLY A 19 26.42 -5.69 13.02
C GLY A 19 25.04 -5.96 13.65
N PRO A 20 24.94 -5.92 15.00
CA PRO A 20 23.76 -6.39 15.74
C PRO A 20 22.49 -5.54 15.55
N ALA A 21 22.62 -4.26 15.17
CA ALA A 21 21.50 -3.38 14.85
C ALA A 21 21.10 -3.41 13.36
N ALA A 22 21.80 -4.22 12.54
CA ALA A 22 21.65 -4.19 11.10
C ALA A 22 20.31 -4.74 10.60
N ALA A 23 19.68 -5.65 11.33
CA ALA A 23 18.45 -6.29 10.88
C ALA A 23 17.31 -5.26 10.75
N ASP A 24 17.06 -4.46 11.79
CA ASP A 24 15.98 -3.46 11.79
C ASP A 24 16.29 -2.30 10.85
N ALA A 25 17.53 -1.81 10.85
CA ALA A 25 17.98 -0.78 9.92
C ALA A 25 17.82 -1.22 8.45
N SER A 26 18.16 -2.48 8.15
CA SER A 26 18.01 -3.06 6.81
C SER A 26 16.56 -3.09 6.33
N VAL A 27 15.59 -3.31 7.22
CA VAL A 27 14.17 -3.33 6.84
C VAL A 27 13.71 -1.93 6.45
N HIS A 28 14.08 -0.91 7.23
CA HIS A 28 13.75 0.48 6.90
C HIS A 28 14.37 0.93 5.57
N ASP A 29 15.65 0.63 5.35
CA ASP A 29 16.35 0.96 4.11
C ASP A 29 15.76 0.23 2.90
N ALA A 30 15.42 -1.04 3.04
CA ALA A 30 14.78 -1.82 1.99
C ALA A 30 13.39 -1.27 1.61
N VAL A 31 12.55 -0.95 2.61
CA VAL A 31 11.23 -0.37 2.36
C VAL A 31 11.36 1.03 1.74
N ALA A 32 12.34 1.83 2.16
CA ALA A 32 12.61 3.13 1.54
C ALA A 32 12.99 2.99 0.06
N ALA A 33 13.80 2.00 -0.30
CA ALA A 33 14.16 1.70 -1.70
C ALA A 33 12.92 1.33 -2.55
N ALA A 34 12.01 0.52 -2.00
CA ALA A 34 10.75 0.18 -2.66
C ALA A 34 9.84 1.40 -2.85
N VAL A 35 9.60 2.17 -1.79
CA VAL A 35 8.70 3.34 -1.82
C VAL A 35 9.23 4.43 -2.75
N ARG A 36 10.55 4.57 -2.88
CA ARG A 36 11.16 5.49 -3.85
C ARG A 36 10.77 5.12 -5.29
N ILE A 37 10.85 3.84 -5.66
CA ILE A 37 10.44 3.36 -6.99
C ILE A 37 8.95 3.63 -7.24
N VAL A 38 8.09 3.40 -6.24
CA VAL A 38 6.65 3.73 -6.33
C VAL A 38 6.46 5.22 -6.61
N ARG A 39 7.11 6.10 -5.86
CA ARG A 39 6.96 7.56 -6.03
C ARG A 39 7.52 8.05 -7.38
N GLU A 40 8.64 7.49 -7.82
CA GLU A 40 9.27 7.81 -9.11
C GLU A 40 8.45 7.30 -10.31
N SER A 41 7.50 6.37 -10.11
CA SER A 41 6.69 5.82 -11.20
C SER A 41 5.72 6.82 -11.84
N GLY A 42 5.35 7.88 -11.11
CA GLY A 42 4.33 8.83 -11.54
C GLY A 42 2.89 8.33 -11.41
N LEU A 43 2.66 7.07 -11.03
CA LEU A 43 1.33 6.54 -10.77
C LEU A 43 0.73 7.16 -9.49
N PRO A 44 -0.59 7.42 -9.45
CA PRO A 44 -1.27 7.76 -8.20
C PRO A 44 -0.99 6.69 -7.14
N ASN A 45 -0.51 7.13 -5.98
CA ASN A 45 -0.09 6.23 -4.92
C ASN A 45 -0.33 6.82 -3.53
N ARG A 46 -0.47 5.92 -2.55
CA ARG A 46 -0.55 6.27 -1.13
C ARG A 46 0.18 5.22 -0.30
N THR A 47 1.18 5.64 0.47
CA THR A 47 1.84 4.79 1.46
C THR A 47 1.26 5.05 2.85
N ASP A 48 0.89 3.99 3.57
CA ASP A 48 0.52 4.01 4.97
C ASP A 48 1.44 3.10 5.80
N SER A 49 1.11 2.85 7.07
CA SER A 49 1.95 2.08 7.99
C SER A 49 2.07 0.60 7.62
N MET A 50 1.16 0.07 6.80
CA MET A 50 1.07 -1.36 6.50
C MET A 50 1.25 -1.67 5.03
N PHE A 51 0.82 -0.78 4.13
CA PHE A 51 0.81 -1.01 2.68
C PHE A 51 1.18 0.26 1.89
N THR A 52 1.63 0.04 0.66
CA THR A 52 1.61 1.06 -0.40
C THR A 52 0.54 0.70 -1.42
N THR A 53 -0.38 1.62 -1.66
CA THR A 53 -1.44 1.50 -2.67
C THR A 53 -1.02 2.20 -3.94
N LEU A 54 -1.18 1.53 -5.08
CA LEU A 54 -1.00 2.05 -6.44
C LEU A 54 -2.33 2.02 -7.19
N GLU A 55 -2.54 3.01 -8.05
CA GLU A 55 -3.61 3.03 -9.03
C GLU A 55 -3.04 3.17 -10.45
N GLY A 56 -3.52 2.38 -11.39
CA GLY A 56 -3.07 2.43 -12.78
C GLY A 56 -3.57 1.25 -13.61
N GLU A 57 -3.02 1.06 -14.80
CA GLU A 57 -3.28 -0.13 -15.61
C GLU A 57 -2.51 -1.35 -15.10
N TRP A 58 -2.98 -2.55 -15.46
CA TRP A 58 -2.44 -3.81 -14.95
C TRP A 58 -0.92 -3.93 -15.13
N ASP A 59 -0.45 -3.74 -16.36
CA ASP A 59 0.97 -3.91 -16.68
C ASP A 59 1.84 -2.84 -16.00
N GLU A 60 1.35 -1.60 -15.93
CA GLU A 60 2.06 -0.49 -15.29
C GLU A 60 2.23 -0.72 -13.79
N VAL A 61 1.14 -1.09 -13.11
CA VAL A 61 1.15 -1.35 -11.66
C VAL A 61 2.04 -2.55 -11.33
N MET A 62 1.93 -3.64 -12.09
CA MET A 62 2.73 -4.84 -11.86
C MET A 62 4.22 -4.62 -12.15
N GLU A 63 4.57 -3.80 -13.14
CA GLU A 63 5.96 -3.42 -13.41
C GLU A 63 6.58 -2.64 -12.24
N VAL A 64 5.84 -1.68 -11.67
CA VAL A 64 6.30 -0.94 -10.48
C VAL A 64 6.50 -1.88 -9.29
N ILE A 65 5.56 -2.80 -9.04
CA ILE A 65 5.65 -3.79 -7.95
C ILE A 65 6.83 -4.74 -8.16
N ARG A 66 7.07 -5.21 -9.40
CA ARG A 66 8.22 -6.04 -9.74
C ARG A 66 9.52 -5.34 -9.39
N ARG A 67 9.71 -4.10 -9.88
CA ARG A 67 10.90 -3.29 -9.59
C ARG A 67 11.08 -3.02 -8.10
N ALA A 68 10.01 -2.70 -7.39
CA ALA A 68 10.05 -2.50 -5.94
C ALA A 68 10.47 -3.78 -5.20
N THR A 69 9.96 -4.94 -5.63
CA THR A 69 10.31 -6.25 -5.07
C THR A 69 11.78 -6.60 -5.31
N GLU A 70 12.29 -6.33 -6.53
CA GLU A 70 13.70 -6.54 -6.87
C GLU A 70 14.64 -5.65 -6.05
N ALA A 71 14.26 -4.39 -5.82
CA ALA A 71 15.03 -3.49 -4.98
C ALA A 71 15.14 -4.00 -3.54
N VAL A 72 14.04 -4.50 -2.97
CA VAL A 72 14.03 -5.12 -1.63
C VAL A 72 14.87 -6.40 -1.59
N GLY A 73 14.88 -7.16 -2.68
CA GLY A 73 15.70 -8.38 -2.82
C GLY A 73 17.20 -8.17 -2.64
N ARG A 74 17.70 -6.92 -2.72
CA ARG A 74 19.10 -6.62 -2.43
C ARG A 74 19.45 -6.64 -0.94
N TYR A 75 18.44 -6.60 -0.07
CA TYR A 75 18.58 -6.52 1.38
C TYR A 75 18.30 -7.84 2.11
N GLY A 76 18.02 -8.93 1.37
CA GLY A 76 17.77 -10.24 1.96
C GLY A 76 17.89 -11.37 0.94
N SER A 77 18.08 -12.59 1.42
CA SER A 77 18.13 -13.78 0.55
C SER A 77 16.75 -14.23 0.07
N ARG A 78 15.68 -13.68 0.67
CA ARG A 78 14.28 -13.92 0.32
C ARG A 78 13.46 -12.64 0.52
N VAL A 79 12.38 -12.53 -0.24
CA VAL A 79 11.41 -11.42 -0.14
C VAL A 79 10.02 -11.98 0.14
N SER A 80 9.34 -11.41 1.14
CA SER A 80 7.91 -11.60 1.34
C SER A 80 7.17 -10.48 0.62
N LEU A 81 6.18 -10.84 -0.20
CA LEU A 81 5.35 -9.92 -0.96
C LEU A 81 3.88 -10.27 -0.72
N VAL A 82 3.10 -9.31 -0.23
CA VAL A 82 1.64 -9.43 -0.07
C VAL A 82 0.97 -8.46 -1.01
N LEU A 83 -0.03 -8.93 -1.76
CA LEU A 83 -0.76 -8.16 -2.76
C LEU A 83 -2.26 -8.33 -2.56
N LYS A 84 -2.99 -7.22 -2.55
CA LYS A 84 -4.45 -7.20 -2.68
C LYS A 84 -4.83 -6.28 -3.83
N ALA A 85 -5.34 -6.87 -4.90
CA ALA A 85 -5.81 -6.15 -6.08
C ALA A 85 -7.33 -6.01 -6.07
N ASP A 86 -7.80 -4.83 -6.48
CA ASP A 86 -9.16 -4.61 -6.94
C ASP A 86 -9.13 -4.25 -8.43
N ILE A 87 -9.72 -5.12 -9.25
CA ILE A 87 -9.63 -5.08 -10.71
C ILE A 87 -11.01 -4.74 -11.25
N ARG A 88 -11.24 -3.45 -11.44
CA ARG A 88 -12.47 -2.90 -12.01
C ARG A 88 -12.14 -1.93 -13.14
N PRO A 89 -12.41 -2.29 -14.40
CA PRO A 89 -12.13 -1.43 -15.55
C PRO A 89 -12.90 -0.09 -15.53
N GLY A 90 -12.31 0.95 -16.13
CA GLY A 90 -12.97 2.23 -16.40
C GLY A 90 -13.20 3.13 -15.18
N HIS A 91 -12.46 2.92 -14.09
CA HIS A 91 -12.57 3.71 -12.85
C HIS A 91 -11.21 4.29 -12.48
N THR A 92 -11.18 5.58 -12.15
CA THR A 92 -9.97 6.34 -11.79
C THR A 92 -10.26 7.27 -10.60
N GLY A 93 -9.22 7.68 -9.87
CA GLY A 93 -9.34 8.48 -8.64
C GLY A 93 -9.96 7.68 -7.48
N GLU A 94 -9.76 6.37 -7.48
CA GLU A 94 -10.44 5.45 -6.57
C GLU A 94 -9.69 5.26 -5.25
N ILE A 95 -8.40 5.61 -5.17
CA ILE A 95 -7.65 5.71 -3.90
C ILE A 95 -8.41 6.61 -2.91
N GLU A 96 -8.83 7.79 -3.33
CA GLU A 96 -9.62 8.74 -2.54
C GLU A 96 -11.11 8.48 -2.65
N GLY A 97 -11.62 8.24 -3.87
CA GLY A 97 -13.06 8.14 -4.14
C GLY A 97 -13.74 7.04 -3.32
N LYS A 98 -13.06 5.93 -3.06
CA LYS A 98 -13.59 4.86 -2.19
C LYS A 98 -13.73 5.29 -0.74
N VAL A 99 -12.73 5.99 -0.21
CA VAL A 99 -12.75 6.48 1.17
C VAL A 99 -13.84 7.54 1.32
N GLN A 100 -13.96 8.47 0.38
CA GLN A 100 -15.02 9.48 0.39
C GLN A 100 -16.43 8.87 0.40
N ARG A 101 -16.68 7.86 -0.43
CA ARG A 101 -17.97 7.16 -0.47
C ARG A 101 -18.25 6.38 0.83
N LEU A 102 -17.23 5.81 1.45
CA LEU A 102 -17.34 5.17 2.77
C LEU A 102 -17.73 6.19 3.84
N GLU A 103 -17.00 7.31 3.96
CA GLU A 103 -17.28 8.34 4.96
C GLU A 103 -18.69 8.93 4.79
N ALA A 104 -19.11 9.20 3.55
CA ALA A 104 -20.47 9.64 3.27
C ALA A 104 -21.53 8.61 3.69
N ALA A 105 -21.23 7.32 3.58
CA ALA A 105 -22.13 6.26 4.04
C ALA A 105 -22.21 6.19 5.56
N LEU A 106 -21.07 6.32 6.26
CA LEU A 106 -21.03 6.37 7.72
C LEU A 106 -21.83 7.55 8.27
N GLU A 107 -21.75 8.72 7.64
CA GLU A 107 -22.51 9.89 8.07
C GLU A 107 -24.03 9.68 7.95
N ARG A 108 -24.50 9.12 6.82
CA ARG A 108 -25.92 8.77 6.66
C ARG A 108 -26.41 7.77 7.71
N THR A 109 -25.57 6.82 8.13
CA THR A 109 -25.92 5.88 9.20
C THR A 109 -26.06 6.59 10.55
N ARG A 110 -25.16 7.52 10.90
CA ARG A 110 -25.25 8.30 12.14
C ARG A 110 -26.52 9.15 12.21
N GLU A 111 -26.87 9.82 11.11
CA GLU A 111 -28.10 10.61 11.01
C GLU A 111 -29.34 9.73 11.26
N ALA A 112 -29.41 8.56 10.62
CA ALA A 112 -30.52 7.61 10.81
C ALA A 112 -30.66 7.12 12.25
N ASP A 113 -29.53 6.79 12.91
CA ASP A 113 -29.52 6.35 14.30
C ASP A 113 -29.98 7.46 15.26
N SER A 114 -29.57 8.71 15.01
CA SER A 114 -29.95 9.89 15.80
C SER A 114 -31.44 10.27 15.66
N GLY A 115 -32.03 10.03 14.48
CA GLY A 115 -33.45 10.30 14.21
C GLY A 115 -34.42 9.31 14.87
N SER A 116 -34.00 8.06 15.12
CA SER A 116 -34.85 7.03 15.76
C SER A 116 -35.02 7.19 17.28
N GLY A 117 -34.15 7.99 17.92
CA GLY A 117 -34.16 8.22 19.37
C GLY A 117 -35.21 9.22 19.85
N SER A 118 -35.81 10.01 18.94
CA SER A 118 -36.67 11.14 19.32
C SER A 118 -38.18 10.83 19.38
N THR A 119 -38.64 9.62 19.02
CA THR A 119 -40.08 9.31 18.92
C THR A 119 -40.63 8.44 20.07
N ARG A 120 -39.94 8.38 21.22
CA ARG A 120 -40.48 7.75 22.44
C ARG A 120 -40.63 8.78 23.56
N SER A 121 -41.71 9.55 23.52
CA SER A 121 -42.32 10.21 24.69
C SER A 121 -43.82 10.31 24.50
#